data_AF-A0A1G3YJF0-F1
#
_entry.id   AF-A0A1G3YJF0-F1
#
_cell.length_a   1.000
_cell.length_b   1.000
_cell.length_c   1.000
_cell.angle_alpha   90.00
_cell.angle_beta   90.00
_cell.angle_gamma   90.00
#
_symmetry.space_group_name_H-M   'P 1'
#
loop_
_entity.id
_entity.type
_entity.pdbx_description
1 polymer ?
#
loop_
_entity_poly.entity_id
_entity_poly.type
_entity_poly.pdbx_seq_one_letter_code
_entity_poly.pdbx_strand_id
1 'polypeptide(L)'
;MNKGTKKTILLCTIGSAGDVNPFIGIGRRLLERGYRVALITSRYFESQARGAGLEFYGLGSTEDYRAIIDNPDLWDPSKGFSVFVEQVVFPIMEPAYRIISGFDPSETILAAQGQFFAAHMAHEKLGFPFITIHLQPAVFRSIHEFPLLPAWVPPFAKKALFGLIDILVLDKLFAPEINRFRRSLGLPPVKKIFDRWMHSPQSNLCLFPDWFAPSQSDWPPRTKLTGFISYDRKDENESIPEGLEDFLGAGAPPVIFTPGTAMKHADKFFEDCIAACRLSGRRGILLTQHPEQLPKNLPDNIRHFNYLPFSKILPRAVALVHHGGIGTTAQAIAAGIPQVIRPMAHDQPDNAARVEKLGIGASLLPKKFNAVSLAKELNALIASPEVLDRCRSYSERMRQDDALERTCALIEDFMSS
;
A
#
# COMPACT_ATOMS: atom_id res chain seq x y z
N MET A 1 -0.86 -1.43 -43.25
CA MET A 1 -0.52 -2.15 -42.01
C MET A 1 -1.72 -2.04 -41.07
N ASN A 2 -2.44 -3.13 -40.85
CA ASN A 2 -3.56 -3.18 -39.90
C ASN A 2 -3.04 -2.81 -38.51
N LYS A 3 -3.38 -1.63 -37.99
CA LYS A 3 -3.32 -1.37 -36.55
C LYS A 3 -4.47 -2.17 -35.92
N GLY A 4 -4.25 -3.48 -35.73
CA GLY A 4 -5.13 -4.27 -34.89
C GLY A 4 -5.22 -3.55 -33.55
N THR A 5 -6.44 -3.22 -33.13
CA THR A 5 -6.71 -2.49 -31.88
C THR A 5 -5.99 -3.22 -30.75
N LYS A 6 -5.06 -2.56 -30.06
CA LYS A 6 -4.37 -3.19 -28.92
C LYS A 6 -5.43 -3.57 -27.87
N LYS A 7 -5.30 -4.78 -27.30
CA LYS A 7 -6.17 -5.30 -26.23
C LYS A 7 -6.36 -4.27 -25.10
N THR A 8 -7.51 -4.33 -24.45
CA THR A 8 -7.84 -3.50 -23.28
C THR A 8 -7.22 -4.11 -22.02
N ILE A 9 -6.64 -3.26 -21.16
CA ILE A 9 -6.15 -3.68 -19.85
C ILE A 9 -7.03 -3.04 -18.79
N LEU A 10 -7.71 -3.87 -18.00
CA LEU A 10 -8.57 -3.45 -16.92
C LEU A 10 -7.83 -3.60 -15.59
N LEU A 11 -7.44 -2.45 -15.05
CA LEU A 11 -6.77 -2.31 -13.77
C LEU A 11 -7.81 -2.19 -12.66
N CYS A 12 -7.76 -3.07 -11.65
CA CYS A 12 -8.78 -3.11 -10.59
C CYS A 12 -8.12 -3.11 -9.21
N THR A 13 -8.44 -2.12 -8.37
CA THR A 13 -7.81 -1.96 -7.05
C THR A 13 -8.74 -1.27 -6.06
N ILE A 14 -8.57 -1.57 -4.78
CA ILE A 14 -9.34 -1.04 -3.67
C ILE A 14 -8.43 -0.66 -2.51
N GLY A 15 -8.78 0.42 -1.81
CA GLY A 15 -8.08 0.85 -0.62
C GLY A 15 -7.73 2.33 -0.64
N SER A 16 -6.59 2.65 -0.04
CA SER A 16 -6.05 3.98 0.13
C SER A 16 -5.31 4.46 -1.13
N ALA A 17 -4.77 5.69 -1.09
CA ALA A 17 -3.87 6.17 -2.12
C ALA A 17 -2.63 5.25 -2.31
N GLY A 18 -2.18 4.57 -1.26
CA GLY A 18 -1.08 3.60 -1.35
C GLY A 18 -1.41 2.37 -2.20
N ASP A 19 -2.70 2.03 -2.31
CA ASP A 19 -3.18 0.92 -3.12
C ASP A 19 -3.45 1.36 -4.57
N VAL A 20 -4.03 2.56 -4.73
CA VAL A 20 -4.48 3.06 -6.04
C VAL A 20 -3.36 3.70 -6.87
N ASN A 21 -2.44 4.45 -6.25
CA ASN A 21 -1.41 5.18 -6.97
C ASN A 21 -0.52 4.27 -7.84
N PRO A 22 -0.04 3.10 -7.37
CA PRO A 22 0.74 2.19 -8.22
C PRO A 22 0.00 1.73 -9.47
N PHE A 23 -1.31 1.49 -9.37
CA PHE A 23 -2.15 1.13 -10.52
C PHE A 23 -2.30 2.30 -11.50
N ILE A 24 -2.41 3.54 -11.01
CA ILE A 24 -2.41 4.72 -11.88
C ILE A 24 -1.08 4.84 -12.62
N GLY A 25 0.05 4.64 -11.94
CA GLY A 25 1.38 4.65 -12.55
C GLY A 25 1.56 3.57 -13.62
N ILE A 26 1.15 2.34 -13.33
CA ILE A 26 1.12 1.22 -14.29
C ILE A 26 0.25 1.59 -15.50
N GLY A 27 -0.96 2.09 -15.24
CA GLY A 27 -1.88 2.44 -16.30
C GLY A 27 -1.36 3.53 -17.23
N ARG A 28 -0.77 4.59 -16.67
CA ARG A 28 -0.15 5.67 -17.45
C ARG A 28 0.97 5.13 -18.35
N ARG A 29 1.85 4.28 -17.82
CA ARG A 29 2.93 3.71 -18.64
C ARG A 29 2.39 2.77 -19.73
N LEU A 30 1.34 2.01 -19.47
CA LEU A 30 0.68 1.18 -20.48
C LEU A 30 -0.03 2.02 -21.57
N LEU A 31 -0.62 3.17 -21.21
CA LEU A 31 -1.14 4.14 -22.19
C LEU A 31 -0.03 4.71 -23.07
N GLU A 32 1.12 5.09 -22.49
CA GLU A 32 2.30 5.56 -23.23
C GLU A 32 2.81 4.49 -24.22
N ARG A 33 2.63 3.20 -23.88
CA ARG A 33 2.91 2.07 -24.76
C ARG A 33 1.78 1.77 -25.77
N GLY A 34 0.69 2.51 -25.75
CA GLY A 34 -0.39 2.50 -26.75
C GLY A 34 -1.56 1.57 -26.46
N TYR A 35 -1.65 0.98 -25.27
CA TYR A 35 -2.80 0.15 -24.88
C TYR A 35 -4.01 1.01 -24.51
N ARG A 36 -5.21 0.45 -24.65
CA ARG A 36 -6.41 1.01 -24.03
C ARG A 36 -6.42 0.57 -22.57
N VAL A 37 -6.46 1.51 -21.62
CA VAL A 37 -6.38 1.19 -20.19
C VAL A 37 -7.55 1.81 -19.45
N ALA A 38 -8.24 0.98 -18.67
CA ALA A 38 -9.33 1.39 -17.79
C ALA A 38 -9.00 1.05 -16.33
N LEU A 39 -9.35 1.94 -15.41
CA LEU A 39 -9.22 1.76 -13.97
C LEU A 39 -10.59 1.61 -13.31
N ILE A 40 -10.75 0.55 -12.51
CA ILE A 40 -11.89 0.34 -11.62
C ILE A 40 -11.43 0.49 -10.17
N THR A 41 -11.92 1.54 -9.50
CA THR A 41 -11.68 1.80 -8.08
C THR A 41 -12.72 2.78 -7.52
N SER A 42 -12.56 3.24 -6.27
CA SER A 42 -13.42 4.24 -5.64
C SER A 42 -13.53 5.52 -6.46
N ARG A 43 -14.74 6.09 -6.57
CA ARG A 43 -14.99 7.40 -7.22
C ARG A 43 -14.12 8.54 -6.68
N TYR A 44 -13.66 8.43 -5.44
CA TYR A 44 -12.73 9.38 -4.84
C TYR A 44 -11.49 9.64 -5.71
N PHE A 45 -11.00 8.64 -6.45
CA PHE A 45 -9.79 8.75 -7.29
C PHE A 45 -10.08 9.13 -8.75
N GLU A 46 -11.33 9.45 -9.11
CA GLU A 46 -11.72 9.74 -10.50
C GLU A 46 -10.89 10.86 -11.13
N SER A 47 -10.72 11.97 -10.42
CA SER A 47 -9.93 13.11 -10.89
C SER A 47 -8.49 12.73 -11.18
N GLN A 48 -7.87 11.94 -10.30
CA GLN A 48 -6.48 11.51 -10.46
C GLN A 48 -6.32 10.52 -11.63
N ALA A 49 -7.24 9.56 -11.75
CA ALA A 49 -7.22 8.57 -12.82
C ALA A 49 -7.40 9.21 -14.20
N ARG A 50 -8.40 10.10 -14.34
CA ARG A 50 -8.64 10.84 -15.59
C ARG A 50 -7.50 11.81 -15.90
N GLY A 51 -6.93 12.47 -14.90
CA GLY A 51 -5.74 13.32 -15.04
C GLY A 51 -4.53 12.55 -15.58
N ALA A 52 -4.42 11.25 -15.29
CA ALA A 52 -3.42 10.35 -15.87
C ALA A 52 -3.79 9.79 -17.26
N GLY A 53 -4.94 10.21 -17.84
CA GLY A 53 -5.41 9.78 -19.15
C GLY A 53 -6.17 8.45 -19.19
N LEU A 54 -6.48 7.85 -18.02
CA LEU A 54 -7.12 6.54 -17.93
C LEU A 54 -8.63 6.63 -18.17
N GLU A 55 -9.20 5.62 -18.84
CA GLU A 55 -10.64 5.36 -18.74
C GLU A 55 -10.97 5.00 -17.29
N PHE A 56 -12.11 5.47 -16.78
CA PHE A 56 -12.42 5.35 -15.35
C PHE A 56 -13.85 4.83 -15.12
N TYR A 57 -13.95 3.83 -14.26
CA TYR A 57 -15.22 3.25 -13.81
C TYR A 57 -15.25 3.26 -12.28
N GLY A 58 -16.03 4.20 -11.74
CA GLY A 58 -16.07 4.46 -10.30
C GLY A 58 -17.02 3.55 -9.53
N LEU A 59 -16.53 3.06 -8.39
CA LEU A 59 -17.29 2.31 -7.39
C LEU A 59 -17.68 3.23 -6.22
N GLY A 60 -18.87 3.00 -5.65
CA GLY A 60 -19.40 3.79 -4.53
C GLY A 60 -19.52 5.28 -4.82
N SER A 61 -19.65 6.09 -3.76
CA SER A 61 -19.52 7.56 -3.80
C SER A 61 -18.23 8.04 -3.12
N THR A 62 -17.87 9.29 -3.37
CA THR A 62 -16.72 9.95 -2.70
C THR A 62 -17.00 10.11 -1.21
N GLU A 63 -18.27 10.36 -0.86
CA GLU A 63 -18.76 10.52 0.50
C GLU A 63 -18.67 9.21 1.28
N ASP A 64 -19.06 8.09 0.67
CA ASP A 64 -18.91 6.75 1.29
C ASP A 64 -17.45 6.45 1.59
N TYR A 65 -16.56 6.74 0.63
CA TYR A 65 -15.13 6.54 0.80
C TYR A 65 -14.56 7.34 1.97
N ARG A 66 -14.94 8.63 2.07
CA ARG A 66 -14.54 9.48 3.20
C ARG A 66 -15.09 8.95 4.51
N ALA A 67 -16.37 8.59 4.57
CA ALA A 67 -16.99 8.06 5.78
C ALA A 67 -16.30 6.79 6.30
N ILE A 68 -15.88 5.90 5.39
CA ILE A 68 -15.16 4.67 5.76
C ILE A 68 -13.77 4.99 6.31
N ILE A 69 -13.02 5.87 5.65
CA ILE A 69 -11.70 6.28 6.10
C ILE A 69 -11.74 6.99 7.45
N ASP A 70 -12.79 7.77 7.66
CA ASP A 70 -13.04 8.52 8.89
C ASP A 70 -13.46 7.62 10.06
N ASN A 71 -13.78 6.35 9.81
CA ASN A 71 -14.16 5.41 10.84
C ASN A 71 -12.93 5.01 11.68
N PRO A 72 -12.87 5.34 13.00
CA PRO A 72 -11.74 4.99 13.86
C PRO A 72 -11.50 3.48 13.93
N ASP A 73 -12.57 2.69 13.85
CA ASP A 73 -12.47 1.24 13.95
C ASP A 73 -11.74 0.63 12.74
N LEU A 74 -11.64 1.32 11.59
CA LEU A 74 -10.86 0.88 10.42
C LEU A 74 -9.35 0.76 10.73
N TRP A 75 -8.87 1.57 11.66
CA TRP A 75 -7.46 1.66 12.04
C TRP A 75 -7.15 0.95 13.35
N ASP A 76 -8.17 0.42 14.02
CA ASP A 76 -7.99 -0.35 15.23
C ASP A 76 -7.39 -1.74 14.91
N PRO A 77 -6.36 -2.20 15.64
CA PRO A 77 -5.72 -3.49 15.38
C PRO A 77 -6.65 -4.71 15.44
N SER A 78 -7.75 -4.62 16.22
CA SER A 78 -8.70 -5.72 16.44
C SER A 78 -9.94 -5.66 15.55
N LYS A 79 -10.38 -4.45 15.16
CA LYS A 79 -11.61 -4.26 14.38
C LYS A 79 -11.36 -3.89 12.92
N GLY A 80 -10.20 -3.31 12.60
CA GLY A 80 -9.95 -2.68 11.30
C GLY A 80 -10.13 -3.61 10.11
N PHE A 81 -9.76 -4.88 10.30
CA PHE A 81 -9.92 -5.88 9.27
C PHE A 81 -11.39 -6.20 8.97
N SER A 82 -12.26 -6.35 9.98
CA SER A 82 -13.69 -6.59 9.76
C SER A 82 -14.39 -5.38 9.14
N VAL A 83 -14.08 -4.17 9.60
CA VAL A 83 -14.63 -2.92 9.04
C VAL A 83 -14.26 -2.76 7.56
N PHE A 84 -12.99 -3.00 7.22
CA PHE A 84 -12.54 -2.97 5.83
C PHE A 84 -13.35 -3.95 4.95
N VAL A 85 -13.61 -5.15 5.46
CA VAL A 85 -14.32 -6.18 4.71
C VAL A 85 -15.79 -5.81 4.51
N GLU A 86 -16.48 -5.45 5.58
CA GLU A 86 -17.92 -5.19 5.57
C GLU A 86 -18.26 -3.88 4.84
N GLN A 87 -17.41 -2.86 4.94
CA GLN A 87 -17.69 -1.53 4.40
C GLN A 87 -16.99 -1.25 3.06
N VAL A 88 -15.88 -1.92 2.75
CA VAL A 88 -15.14 -1.73 1.48
C VAL A 88 -15.32 -2.92 0.56
N VAL A 89 -14.97 -4.13 1.00
CA VAL A 89 -14.83 -5.29 0.10
C VAL A 89 -16.19 -5.82 -0.37
N PHE A 90 -17.14 -6.05 0.54
CA PHE A 90 -18.42 -6.64 0.18
C PHE A 90 -19.31 -5.71 -0.66
N PRO A 91 -19.48 -4.41 -0.32
CA PRO A 91 -20.39 -3.53 -1.05
C PRO A 91 -20.00 -3.32 -2.52
N ILE A 92 -18.71 -3.42 -2.84
CA ILE A 92 -18.22 -3.19 -4.20
C ILE A 92 -18.25 -4.44 -5.08
N MET A 93 -18.33 -5.65 -4.50
CA MET A 93 -18.11 -6.90 -5.25
C MET A 93 -19.06 -7.05 -6.44
N GLU A 94 -20.37 -6.90 -6.20
CA GLU A 94 -21.37 -7.03 -7.25
C GLU A 94 -21.32 -5.86 -8.27
N PRO A 95 -21.27 -4.58 -7.86
CA PRO A 95 -21.08 -3.47 -8.78
C PRO A 95 -19.84 -3.61 -9.67
N ALA A 96 -18.71 -3.99 -9.08
CA ALA A 96 -17.47 -4.20 -9.82
C ALA A 96 -17.58 -5.34 -10.83
N TYR A 97 -18.19 -6.48 -10.43
CA TYR A 97 -18.42 -7.59 -11.34
C TYR A 97 -19.31 -7.18 -12.53
N ARG A 98 -20.37 -6.39 -12.29
CA ARG A 98 -21.24 -5.88 -13.37
C ARG A 98 -20.48 -4.99 -14.35
N ILE A 99 -19.60 -4.12 -13.87
CA ILE A 99 -18.74 -3.27 -14.72
C ILE A 99 -17.82 -4.17 -15.56
N ILE A 100 -17.11 -5.12 -14.92
CA ILE A 100 -16.19 -6.03 -15.61
C ILE A 100 -16.91 -6.85 -16.68
N SER A 101 -18.14 -7.33 -16.38
CA SER A 101 -18.94 -8.13 -17.30
C SER A 101 -19.36 -7.40 -18.58
N GLY A 102 -19.25 -6.07 -18.61
CA GLY A 102 -19.50 -5.27 -19.81
C GLY A 102 -18.35 -5.29 -20.84
N PHE A 103 -17.21 -5.88 -20.50
CA PHE A 103 -16.06 -6.00 -21.39
C PHE A 103 -16.03 -7.36 -22.10
N ASP A 104 -15.42 -7.41 -23.29
CA ASP A 104 -15.18 -8.65 -24.02
C ASP A 104 -13.94 -9.38 -23.45
N PRO A 105 -14.07 -10.60 -22.91
CA PRO A 105 -12.95 -11.38 -22.38
C PRO A 105 -11.86 -11.72 -23.41
N SER A 106 -12.19 -11.77 -24.71
CA SER A 106 -11.22 -12.06 -25.77
C SER A 106 -10.29 -10.88 -26.08
N GLU A 107 -10.76 -9.66 -25.81
CA GLU A 107 -10.07 -8.41 -26.09
C GLU A 107 -9.59 -7.69 -24.80
N THR A 108 -9.83 -8.27 -23.63
CA THR A 108 -9.58 -7.61 -22.33
C THR A 108 -8.81 -8.50 -21.37
N ILE A 109 -7.84 -7.93 -20.67
CA ILE A 109 -7.09 -8.60 -19.61
C ILE A 109 -7.40 -7.93 -18.27
N LEU A 110 -7.66 -8.74 -17.26
CA LEU A 110 -7.85 -8.30 -15.90
C LEU A 110 -6.51 -8.30 -15.18
N ALA A 111 -6.12 -7.15 -14.63
CA ALA A 111 -5.00 -7.01 -13.74
C ALA A 111 -5.49 -6.37 -12.44
N ALA A 112 -5.75 -7.22 -11.43
CA ALA A 112 -6.45 -6.80 -10.22
C ALA A 112 -5.66 -7.06 -8.94
N GLN A 113 -5.82 -6.19 -7.95
CA GLN A 113 -5.39 -6.48 -6.59
C GLN A 113 -6.05 -7.77 -6.09
N GLY A 114 -5.32 -8.59 -5.33
CA GLY A 114 -5.84 -9.88 -4.83
C GLY A 114 -7.21 -9.78 -4.14
N GLN A 115 -7.41 -8.77 -3.30
CA GLN A 115 -8.65 -8.57 -2.54
C GLN A 115 -9.83 -8.05 -3.40
N PHE A 116 -9.60 -7.75 -4.68
CA PHE A 116 -10.64 -7.34 -5.62
C PHE A 116 -11.40 -8.57 -6.15
N PHE A 117 -12.18 -9.21 -5.27
CA PHE A 117 -12.80 -10.53 -5.51
C PHE A 117 -13.74 -10.60 -6.73
N ALA A 118 -14.27 -9.46 -7.18
CA ALA A 118 -15.05 -9.39 -8.41
C ALA A 118 -14.26 -9.85 -9.65
N ALA A 119 -12.95 -9.54 -9.71
CA ALA A 119 -12.09 -9.94 -10.83
C ALA A 119 -11.91 -11.46 -10.89
N HIS A 120 -11.75 -12.11 -9.73
CA HIS A 120 -11.67 -13.57 -9.62
C HIS A 120 -12.94 -14.26 -10.12
N MET A 121 -14.11 -13.73 -9.75
CA MET A 121 -15.38 -14.28 -10.21
C MET A 121 -15.60 -14.03 -11.70
N ALA A 122 -15.21 -12.87 -12.22
CA ALA A 122 -15.27 -12.58 -13.64
C ALA A 122 -14.36 -13.51 -14.46
N HIS A 123 -13.13 -13.77 -13.97
CA HIS A 123 -12.23 -14.76 -14.56
C HIS A 123 -12.90 -16.14 -14.64
N GLU A 124 -13.42 -16.66 -13.53
CA GLU A 124 -14.00 -18.01 -13.51
C GLU A 124 -15.32 -18.13 -14.29
N LYS A 125 -16.15 -17.08 -14.28
CA LYS A 125 -17.47 -17.11 -14.92
C LYS A 125 -17.43 -16.78 -16.41
N LEU A 126 -16.58 -15.85 -16.80
CA LEU A 126 -16.57 -15.24 -18.14
C LEU A 126 -15.27 -15.54 -18.91
N GLY A 127 -14.25 -16.10 -18.27
CA GLY A 127 -13.03 -16.56 -18.94
C GLY A 127 -12.00 -15.47 -19.23
N PHE A 128 -12.05 -14.32 -18.55
CA PHE A 128 -11.03 -13.27 -18.71
C PHE A 128 -9.62 -13.79 -18.38
N PRO A 129 -8.59 -13.52 -19.21
CA PRO A 129 -7.21 -13.68 -18.79
C PRO A 129 -6.91 -12.80 -17.57
N PHE A 130 -6.30 -13.37 -16.54
CA PHE A 130 -6.28 -12.74 -15.22
C PHE A 130 -4.90 -12.76 -14.54
N ILE A 131 -4.42 -11.57 -14.18
CA ILE A 131 -3.23 -11.32 -13.39
C ILE A 131 -3.67 -10.79 -12.02
N THR A 132 -3.17 -11.41 -10.94
CA THR A 132 -3.26 -10.80 -9.61
C THR A 132 -2.03 -9.92 -9.37
N ILE A 133 -2.25 -8.70 -8.90
CA ILE A 133 -1.21 -7.77 -8.45
C ILE A 133 -1.22 -7.71 -6.91
N HIS A 134 -0.07 -7.85 -6.28
CA HIS A 134 0.12 -7.76 -4.84
C HIS A 134 1.04 -6.59 -4.50
N LEU A 135 0.55 -5.67 -3.68
CA LEU A 135 1.27 -4.44 -3.31
C LEU A 135 2.25 -4.68 -2.15
N GLN A 136 1.87 -5.55 -1.22
CA GLN A 136 2.64 -5.85 0.00
C GLN A 136 2.89 -7.36 0.18
N PRO A 137 4.00 -7.75 0.84
CA PRO A 137 4.32 -9.15 1.10
C PRO A 137 3.38 -9.85 2.10
N ALA A 138 2.74 -9.10 2.98
CA ALA A 138 1.87 -9.63 4.05
C ALA A 138 0.73 -10.54 3.56
N VAL A 139 0.37 -10.44 2.27
CA VAL A 139 -0.63 -11.32 1.62
C VAL A 139 -0.14 -12.76 1.48
N PHE A 140 1.17 -13.01 1.55
CA PHE A 140 1.76 -14.35 1.46
C PHE A 140 2.15 -14.85 2.85
N ARG A 141 1.52 -15.93 3.29
CA ARG A 141 1.91 -16.65 4.51
C ARG A 141 2.82 -17.80 4.14
N SER A 142 4.11 -17.69 4.48
CA SER A 142 5.08 -18.75 4.27
C SER A 142 5.48 -19.43 5.57
N ILE A 143 5.64 -20.75 5.52
CA ILE A 143 6.17 -21.54 6.65
C ILE A 143 7.67 -21.33 6.83
N HIS A 144 8.36 -20.80 5.82
CA HIS A 144 9.78 -20.50 5.84
C HIS A 144 10.02 -19.13 6.49
N GLU A 145 9.54 -18.06 5.86
CA GLU A 145 9.68 -16.69 6.35
C GLU A 145 8.33 -16.00 6.52
N PHE A 146 8.03 -15.58 7.74
CA PHE A 146 6.87 -14.73 8.03
C PHE A 146 7.22 -13.79 9.18
N PRO A 147 7.55 -12.50 8.91
CA PRO A 147 8.14 -11.57 9.89
C PRO A 147 7.35 -11.40 11.19
N LEU A 148 6.05 -11.68 11.19
CA LEU A 148 5.20 -11.61 12.37
C LEU A 148 5.29 -12.84 13.29
N LEU A 149 5.98 -13.90 12.86
CA LEU A 149 6.24 -15.09 13.66
C LEU A 149 7.76 -15.28 13.84
N PRO A 150 8.22 -15.63 15.05
CA PRO A 150 9.64 -15.90 15.27
C PRO A 150 10.18 -17.01 14.36
N ALA A 151 11.43 -16.86 13.91
CA ALA A 151 12.08 -17.82 13.01
C ALA A 151 12.23 -19.23 13.62
N TRP A 152 12.30 -19.34 14.96
CA TRP A 152 12.42 -20.61 15.67
C TRP A 152 11.13 -21.45 15.66
N VAL A 153 9.97 -20.85 15.31
CA VAL A 153 8.70 -21.59 15.24
C VAL A 153 8.80 -22.63 14.09
N PRO A 154 8.63 -23.94 14.38
CA PRO A 154 8.79 -24.97 13.35
C PRO A 154 7.78 -24.82 12.19
N PRO A 155 8.16 -25.20 10.94
CA PRO A 155 7.28 -25.06 9.78
C PRO A 155 5.91 -25.75 9.91
N PHE A 156 5.86 -26.92 10.55
CA PHE A 156 4.59 -27.63 10.78
C PHE A 156 3.64 -26.86 11.71
N ALA A 157 4.18 -26.16 12.71
CA ALA A 157 3.40 -25.36 13.65
C ALA A 157 2.86 -24.09 12.97
N LYS A 158 3.67 -23.42 12.14
CA LYS A 158 3.21 -22.30 11.30
C LYS A 158 2.10 -22.74 10.35
N LYS A 159 2.27 -23.88 9.67
CA LYS A 159 1.25 -24.45 8.77
C LYS A 159 -0.07 -24.72 9.49
N ALA A 160 -0.01 -25.32 10.69
CA ALA A 160 -1.20 -25.57 11.51
C ALA A 160 -1.88 -24.25 11.93
N LEU A 161 -1.09 -23.27 12.41
CA LEU A 161 -1.58 -21.95 12.78
C LEU A 161 -2.27 -21.24 11.60
N PHE A 162 -1.64 -21.21 10.42
CA PHE A 162 -2.22 -20.59 9.24
C PHE A 162 -3.51 -21.27 8.79
N GLY A 163 -3.53 -22.62 8.80
CA GLY A 163 -4.75 -23.37 8.50
C GLY A 163 -5.88 -23.11 9.50
N LEU A 164 -5.57 -22.94 10.79
CA LEU A 164 -6.55 -22.56 11.81
C LEU A 164 -7.06 -21.14 11.59
N ILE A 165 -6.18 -20.18 11.28
CA ILE A 165 -6.56 -18.80 10.94
C ILE A 165 -7.50 -18.79 9.73
N ASP A 166 -7.20 -19.57 8.69
CA ASP A 166 -8.07 -19.69 7.52
C ASP A 166 -9.46 -20.20 7.90
N ILE A 167 -9.53 -21.32 8.61
CA ILE A 167 -10.81 -21.98 8.90
C ILE A 167 -11.64 -21.21 9.93
N LEU A 168 -10.99 -20.65 10.96
CA LEU A 168 -11.68 -20.09 12.13
C LEU A 168 -11.92 -18.59 12.02
N VAL A 169 -11.15 -17.87 11.21
CA VAL A 169 -11.22 -16.41 11.10
C VAL A 169 -11.56 -16.00 9.67
N LEU A 170 -10.67 -16.26 8.71
CA LEU A 170 -10.79 -15.71 7.36
C LEU A 170 -11.98 -16.31 6.60
N ASP A 171 -12.09 -17.63 6.50
CA ASP A 171 -13.20 -18.26 5.78
C ASP A 171 -14.55 -17.99 6.49
N LYS A 172 -14.59 -17.92 7.83
CA LYS A 172 -15.84 -17.55 8.53
C LYS A 172 -16.29 -16.13 8.20
N LEU A 173 -15.36 -15.19 8.09
CA LEU A 173 -15.66 -13.80 7.77
C LEU A 173 -16.03 -13.62 6.29
N PHE A 174 -15.28 -14.25 5.38
CA PHE A 174 -15.36 -13.96 3.94
C PHE A 174 -16.23 -14.94 3.14
N ALA A 175 -16.16 -16.24 3.46
CA ALA A 175 -16.78 -17.27 2.64
C ALA A 175 -18.31 -17.17 2.56
N PRO A 176 -19.08 -16.76 3.60
CA PRO A 176 -20.53 -16.67 3.49
C PRO A 176 -20.99 -15.69 2.40
N GLU A 177 -20.43 -14.49 2.41
CA GLU A 177 -20.74 -13.42 1.46
C GLU A 177 -20.26 -13.78 0.05
N ILE A 178 -18.98 -14.16 -0.07
CA ILE A 178 -18.37 -14.54 -1.34
C ILE A 178 -19.12 -15.70 -1.97
N ASN A 179 -19.42 -16.75 -1.20
CA ASN A 179 -20.13 -17.90 -1.75
C ASN A 179 -21.61 -17.61 -2.01
N ARG A 180 -22.23 -16.62 -1.35
CA ARG A 180 -23.57 -16.18 -1.72
C ARG A 180 -23.56 -15.56 -3.12
N PHE A 181 -22.63 -14.65 -3.40
CA PHE A 181 -22.53 -14.03 -4.71
C PHE A 181 -22.09 -15.04 -5.79
N ARG A 182 -21.14 -15.93 -5.48
CA ARG A 182 -20.76 -17.02 -6.40
C ARG A 182 -21.95 -17.92 -6.76
N ARG A 183 -22.81 -18.26 -5.79
CA ARG A 183 -24.04 -19.03 -6.08
C ARG A 183 -24.99 -18.31 -7.03
N SER A 184 -25.17 -16.99 -6.91
CA SER A 184 -26.02 -16.25 -7.86
C SER A 184 -25.41 -16.21 -9.27
N LEU A 185 -24.10 -16.36 -9.40
CA LEU A 185 -23.40 -16.53 -10.68
C LEU A 185 -23.35 -17.99 -11.17
N GLY A 186 -23.86 -18.96 -10.40
CA GLY A 186 -23.77 -20.39 -10.71
C GLY A 186 -22.36 -20.98 -10.56
N LEU A 187 -21.48 -20.33 -9.81
CA LEU A 187 -20.12 -20.79 -9.53
C LEU A 187 -20.10 -21.69 -8.27
N PRO A 188 -19.21 -22.70 -8.21
CA PRO A 188 -19.04 -23.53 -7.01
C PRO A 188 -18.48 -22.70 -5.84
N PRO A 189 -18.73 -23.10 -4.58
CA PRO A 189 -18.19 -22.40 -3.42
C PRO A 189 -16.66 -22.54 -3.33
N VAL A 190 -16.00 -21.53 -2.77
CA VAL A 190 -14.56 -21.49 -2.48
C VAL A 190 -14.30 -21.48 -0.98
N LYS A 191 -13.09 -21.91 -0.63
CA LYS A 191 -12.53 -21.95 0.73
C LYS A 191 -11.06 -21.54 0.66
N LYS A 192 -10.43 -21.30 1.82
CA LYS A 192 -9.03 -20.88 1.92
C LYS A 192 -8.77 -19.65 1.05
N ILE A 193 -9.62 -18.64 1.23
CA ILE A 193 -9.72 -17.49 0.33
C ILE A 193 -8.37 -16.77 0.19
N PHE A 194 -7.70 -16.51 1.32
CA PHE A 194 -6.43 -15.78 1.35
C PHE A 194 -5.19 -16.67 1.15
N ASP A 195 -5.29 -17.98 1.35
CA ASP A 195 -4.18 -18.92 1.10
C ASP A 195 -4.08 -19.31 -0.38
N ARG A 196 -5.22 -19.37 -1.08
CA ARG A 196 -5.29 -19.94 -2.43
C ARG A 196 -6.08 -19.10 -3.41
N TRP A 197 -7.36 -18.87 -3.13
CA TRP A 197 -8.28 -18.36 -4.15
C TRP A 197 -7.97 -16.93 -4.59
N MET A 198 -7.48 -16.09 -3.67
CA MET A 198 -7.06 -14.71 -3.92
C MET A 198 -5.87 -14.58 -4.89
N HIS A 199 -5.15 -15.67 -5.16
CA HIS A 199 -3.99 -15.67 -6.05
C HIS A 199 -4.39 -16.26 -7.41
N SER A 200 -4.15 -15.51 -8.48
CA SER A 200 -4.49 -15.96 -9.82
C SER A 200 -3.74 -17.26 -10.12
N PRO A 201 -4.40 -18.27 -10.68
CA PRO A 201 -3.70 -19.46 -11.16
C PRO A 201 -2.84 -19.13 -12.38
N GLN A 202 -3.05 -18.01 -13.09
CA GLN A 202 -2.35 -17.72 -14.35
C GLN A 202 -1.10 -16.87 -14.17
N SER A 203 -1.12 -15.84 -13.31
CA SER A 203 0.04 -14.97 -13.07
C SER A 203 -0.15 -14.12 -11.80
N ASN A 204 0.90 -14.01 -10.98
CA ASN A 204 0.91 -13.14 -9.81
C ASN A 204 2.10 -12.16 -9.90
N LEU A 205 1.85 -10.85 -9.88
CA LEU A 205 2.86 -9.80 -9.93
C LEU A 205 2.96 -9.12 -8.57
N CYS A 206 4.16 -9.06 -8.01
CA CYS A 206 4.42 -8.43 -6.71
C CYS A 206 5.15 -7.11 -6.90
N LEU A 207 4.58 -6.02 -6.40
CA LEU A 207 5.13 -4.66 -6.49
C LEU A 207 6.11 -4.36 -5.35
N PHE A 208 6.96 -5.34 -5.06
CA PHE A 208 8.05 -5.24 -4.11
C PHE A 208 9.24 -6.09 -4.57
N PRO A 209 10.48 -5.70 -4.22
CA PRO A 209 11.69 -6.38 -4.66
C PRO A 209 12.06 -7.56 -3.75
N ASP A 210 12.85 -8.48 -4.30
CA ASP A 210 13.34 -9.68 -3.60
C ASP A 210 14.12 -9.36 -2.33
N TRP A 211 14.94 -8.30 -2.34
CA TRP A 211 15.68 -7.90 -1.15
C TRP A 211 14.78 -7.41 0.00
N PHE A 212 13.54 -7.01 -0.28
CA PHE A 212 12.56 -6.61 0.74
C PHE A 212 11.74 -7.81 1.24
N ALA A 213 11.35 -8.69 0.33
CA ALA A 213 10.64 -9.93 0.62
C ALA A 213 11.05 -11.01 -0.37
N PRO A 214 12.02 -11.88 0.02
CA PRO A 214 12.49 -12.91 -0.88
C PRO A 214 11.38 -13.89 -1.24
N SER A 215 11.36 -14.34 -2.49
CA SER A 215 10.37 -15.32 -2.94
C SER A 215 10.53 -16.63 -2.17
N GLN A 216 9.42 -17.20 -1.68
CA GLN A 216 9.43 -18.46 -0.93
C GLN A 216 8.91 -19.60 -1.81
N SER A 217 9.40 -20.82 -1.57
CA SER A 217 9.02 -22.01 -2.34
C SER A 217 7.55 -22.43 -2.17
N ASP A 218 6.91 -21.99 -1.09
CA ASP A 218 5.51 -22.28 -0.77
C ASP A 218 4.55 -21.13 -1.16
N TRP A 219 5.05 -20.09 -1.84
CA TRP A 219 4.21 -19.08 -2.45
C TRP A 219 3.44 -19.64 -3.66
N PRO A 220 2.32 -18.99 -4.06
CA PRO A 220 1.60 -19.37 -5.27
C PRO A 220 2.53 -19.47 -6.48
N PRO A 221 2.30 -20.47 -7.36
CA PRO A 221 3.10 -20.61 -8.57
C PRO A 221 2.94 -19.38 -9.48
N ARG A 222 3.91 -19.19 -10.38
CA ARG A 222 3.91 -18.05 -11.33
C ARG A 222 3.88 -16.68 -10.64
N THR A 223 4.45 -16.61 -9.45
CA THR A 223 4.69 -15.34 -8.73
C THR A 223 5.98 -14.70 -9.22
N LYS A 224 5.91 -13.43 -9.63
CA LYS A 224 7.04 -12.65 -10.13
C LYS A 224 7.20 -11.36 -9.32
N LEU A 225 8.39 -11.15 -8.77
CA LEU A 225 8.76 -9.91 -8.09
C LEU A 225 9.24 -8.87 -9.11
N THR A 226 8.73 -7.66 -9.01
CA THR A 226 9.09 -6.55 -9.93
C THR A 226 9.94 -5.51 -9.21
N GLY A 227 9.38 -4.88 -8.18
CA GLY A 227 9.99 -3.83 -7.39
C GLY A 227 8.92 -2.85 -6.92
N PHE A 228 9.31 -1.90 -6.07
CA PHE A 228 8.37 -0.88 -5.61
C PHE A 228 8.05 0.12 -6.72
N ILE A 229 6.77 0.33 -6.97
CA ILE A 229 6.28 1.38 -7.85
C ILE A 229 5.78 2.52 -6.97
N SER A 230 6.48 3.65 -7.00
CA SER A 230 5.97 4.89 -6.46
C SER A 230 5.39 5.71 -7.60
N TYR A 231 4.13 6.10 -7.44
CA TYR A 231 3.52 7.14 -8.24
C TYR A 231 3.03 8.21 -7.27
N ASP A 232 3.88 9.19 -7.00
CA ASP A 232 3.37 10.45 -6.48
C ASP A 232 2.49 11.09 -7.56
N ARG A 233 1.48 11.86 -7.15
CA ARG A 233 0.80 12.80 -8.04
C ARG A 233 1.90 13.67 -8.67
N LYS A 234 2.38 13.30 -9.87
CA LYS A 234 3.26 14.12 -10.69
C LYS A 234 2.42 15.24 -11.29
N ASP A 235 1.84 16.07 -10.44
CA ASP A 235 1.56 17.44 -10.82
C ASP A 235 2.90 18.16 -10.65
N GLU A 236 3.68 18.21 -11.72
CA GLU A 236 4.89 19.03 -11.82
C GLU A 236 4.58 20.51 -11.51
N ASN A 237 3.29 20.90 -11.59
CA ASN A 237 2.75 22.20 -11.27
C ASN A 237 2.18 22.35 -9.85
N GLU A 238 2.24 21.34 -8.98
CA GLU A 238 1.80 21.53 -7.58
C GLU A 238 2.83 22.40 -6.85
N SER A 239 2.45 23.66 -6.63
CA SER A 239 3.27 24.68 -5.99
C SER A 239 3.73 24.21 -4.62
N ILE A 240 5.04 24.34 -4.35
CA ILE A 240 5.57 24.13 -3.01
C ILE A 240 4.83 25.08 -2.05
N PRO A 241 4.21 24.58 -0.96
CA PRO A 241 3.47 25.45 -0.05
C PRO A 241 4.34 26.57 0.51
N GLU A 242 3.73 27.74 0.68
CA GLU A 242 4.39 28.93 1.21
C GLU A 242 5.04 28.65 2.58
N GLY A 243 6.25 29.17 2.78
CA GLY A 243 7.03 29.01 4.01
C GLY A 243 7.74 27.66 4.16
N LEU A 244 7.61 26.70 3.23
CA LEU A 244 8.38 25.45 3.28
C LEU A 244 9.87 25.72 3.08
N GLU A 245 10.24 26.47 2.05
CA GLU A 245 11.66 26.73 1.73
C GLU A 245 12.33 27.56 2.83
N ASP A 246 11.63 28.55 3.39
CA ASP A 246 12.12 29.33 4.53
C ASP A 246 12.37 28.44 5.75
N PHE A 247 11.40 27.56 6.07
CA PHE A 247 11.56 26.63 7.17
C PHE A 247 12.73 25.66 6.93
N LEU A 248 12.86 25.10 5.73
CA LEU A 248 13.98 24.20 5.41
C LEU A 248 15.32 24.92 5.52
N GLY A 249 15.44 26.14 4.97
CA GLY A 249 16.64 26.96 4.96
C GLY A 249 17.07 27.50 6.32
N ALA A 250 16.16 27.60 7.29
CA ALA A 250 16.44 28.16 8.62
C ALA A 250 17.25 27.24 9.56
N GLY A 251 17.76 26.08 9.12
CA GLY A 251 18.50 25.17 10.01
C GLY A 251 18.69 23.74 9.52
N ALA A 252 18.92 22.80 10.45
CA ALA A 252 19.21 21.39 10.16
C ALA A 252 18.00 20.61 9.60
N PRO A 253 18.16 19.62 8.72
CA PRO A 253 17.05 18.86 8.13
C PRO A 253 16.01 18.36 9.17
N PRO A 254 14.71 18.57 8.95
CA PRO A 254 13.67 18.21 9.92
C PRO A 254 13.35 16.71 9.90
N VAL A 255 12.74 16.22 10.98
CA VAL A 255 12.03 14.94 11.01
C VAL A 255 10.63 15.16 10.46
N ILE A 256 10.16 14.29 9.57
CA ILE A 256 8.79 14.34 9.05
C ILE A 256 7.92 13.39 9.86
N PHE A 257 6.72 13.83 10.24
CA PHE A 257 5.76 13.06 11.03
C PHE A 257 4.43 12.98 10.29
N THR A 258 3.92 11.76 10.07
CA THR A 258 2.61 11.56 9.46
C THR A 258 1.94 10.28 9.97
N PRO A 259 0.70 10.35 10.48
CA PRO A 259 -0.06 9.15 10.83
C PRO A 259 -0.64 8.44 9.59
N GLY A 260 -0.42 8.96 8.37
CA GLY A 260 -1.04 8.53 7.14
C GLY A 260 -2.12 9.51 6.66
N THR A 261 -2.44 9.47 5.37
CA THR A 261 -3.34 10.43 4.69
C THR A 261 -4.81 10.34 5.12
N ALA A 262 -5.15 9.28 5.86
CA ALA A 262 -6.52 8.88 6.14
C ALA A 262 -6.86 8.93 7.65
N MET A 263 -5.89 9.28 8.50
CA MET A 263 -6.06 9.21 9.96
C MET A 263 -6.61 10.51 10.55
N LYS A 264 -7.82 10.44 11.13
CA LYS A 264 -8.49 11.55 11.82
C LYS A 264 -8.42 11.51 13.36
N HIS A 265 -7.78 10.50 13.95
CA HIS A 265 -7.66 10.38 15.41
C HIS A 265 -6.19 10.24 15.86
N ALA A 266 -5.36 11.23 15.51
CA ALA A 266 -3.92 11.21 15.73
C ALA A 266 -3.40 12.26 16.74
N ASP A 267 -4.27 12.87 17.56
CA ASP A 267 -3.91 13.94 18.51
C ASP A 267 -2.73 13.52 19.39
N LYS A 268 -2.87 12.35 20.04
CA LYS A 268 -1.83 11.81 20.92
C LYS A 268 -0.52 11.50 20.18
N PHE A 269 -0.63 11.07 18.91
CA PHE A 269 0.56 10.84 18.07
C PHE A 269 1.31 12.15 17.83
N PHE A 270 0.61 13.22 17.46
CA PHE A 270 1.24 14.52 17.22
C PHE A 270 1.79 15.15 18.50
N GLU A 271 1.09 15.05 19.62
CA GLU A 271 1.60 15.47 20.93
C GLU A 271 2.94 14.80 21.28
N ASP A 272 3.02 13.46 21.11
CA ASP A 272 4.24 12.71 21.39
C ASP A 272 5.36 13.05 20.40
N CYS A 273 5.04 13.32 19.13
CA CYS A 273 6.02 13.78 18.13
C CYS A 273 6.59 15.16 18.46
N ILE A 274 5.74 16.12 18.82
CA ILE A 274 6.14 17.47 19.24
C ILE A 274 7.05 17.39 20.47
N ALA A 275 6.65 16.60 21.48
CA ALA A 275 7.44 16.41 22.69
C ALA A 275 8.77 15.70 22.40
N ALA A 276 8.81 14.74 21.46
CA ALA A 276 10.05 14.08 21.04
C ALA A 276 11.02 15.04 20.32
N CYS A 277 10.51 15.94 19.47
CA CYS A 277 11.32 17.00 18.87
C CYS A 277 11.97 17.88 19.95
N ARG A 278 11.21 18.28 20.98
CA ARG A 278 11.76 19.03 22.13
C ARG A 278 12.85 18.26 22.88
N LEU A 279 12.61 16.98 23.18
CA LEU A 279 13.58 16.14 23.90
C LEU A 279 14.87 15.88 23.11
N SER A 280 14.77 15.85 21.78
CA SER A 280 15.91 15.55 20.91
C SER A 280 16.56 16.79 20.28
N GLY A 281 16.05 17.99 20.55
CA GLY A 281 16.53 19.23 19.94
C GLY A 281 16.36 19.28 18.42
N ARG A 282 15.41 18.50 17.85
CA ARG A 282 15.20 18.40 16.41
C ARG A 282 14.07 19.30 15.92
N ARG A 283 14.19 19.74 14.67
CA ARG A 283 13.10 20.38 13.94
C ARG A 283 12.13 19.33 13.41
N GLY A 284 10.86 19.69 13.27
CA GLY A 284 9.80 18.77 12.85
C GLY A 284 8.86 19.36 11.81
N ILE A 285 8.41 18.53 10.88
CA ILE A 285 7.28 18.83 10.01
C ILE A 285 6.15 17.85 10.29
N LEU A 286 4.98 18.36 10.63
CA LEU A 286 3.76 17.58 10.85
C LEU A 286 2.92 17.59 9.57
N LEU A 287 2.56 16.41 9.06
CA LEU A 287 1.75 16.26 7.85
C LEU A 287 0.40 15.62 8.17
N THR A 288 -0.65 16.42 8.09
CA THR A 288 -2.06 16.00 8.23
C THR A 288 -2.99 16.97 7.50
N GLN A 289 -4.01 16.45 6.85
CA GLN A 289 -5.10 17.25 6.27
C GLN A 289 -6.11 17.73 7.34
N HIS A 290 -5.91 17.31 8.59
CA HIS A 290 -6.80 17.52 9.74
C HIS A 290 -6.09 18.35 10.81
N PRO A 291 -5.91 19.66 10.59
CA PRO A 291 -5.22 20.54 11.55
C PRO A 291 -5.92 20.62 12.91
N GLU A 292 -7.20 20.25 13.01
CA GLU A 292 -7.95 20.14 14.26
C GLU A 292 -7.31 19.19 15.29
N GLN A 293 -6.46 18.27 14.84
CA GLN A 293 -5.73 17.33 15.69
C GLN A 293 -4.47 17.93 16.33
N LEU A 294 -4.09 19.14 15.91
CA LEU A 294 -2.85 19.79 16.31
C LEU A 294 -3.10 20.80 17.42
N PRO A 295 -2.14 20.97 18.35
CA PRO A 295 -2.20 22.07 19.29
C PRO A 295 -2.30 23.43 18.56
N LYS A 296 -3.09 24.35 19.11
CA LYS A 296 -3.31 25.70 18.53
C LYS A 296 -2.01 26.47 18.28
N ASN A 297 -1.02 26.27 19.15
CA ASN A 297 0.29 26.91 19.06
C ASN A 297 1.35 25.82 18.90
N LEU A 298 2.10 25.87 17.79
CA LEU A 298 3.24 25.01 17.55
C LEU A 298 4.54 25.73 17.98
N PRO A 299 5.54 25.01 18.53
CA PRO A 299 6.88 25.56 18.75
C PRO A 299 7.54 26.06 17.45
N ASP A 300 8.41 27.06 17.53
CA ASP A 300 9.08 27.66 16.36
C ASP A 300 9.86 26.66 15.50
N ASN A 301 10.39 25.59 16.12
CA ASN A 301 11.12 24.53 15.43
C ASN A 301 10.21 23.47 14.78
N ILE A 302 8.89 23.65 14.80
CA ILE A 302 7.91 22.73 14.26
C ILE A 302 6.95 23.47 13.32
N ARG A 303 6.74 22.91 12.13
CA ARG A 303 5.79 23.44 11.15
C ARG A 303 4.79 22.38 10.72
N HIS A 304 3.56 22.80 10.42
CA HIS A 304 2.53 21.93 9.86
C HIS A 304 2.30 22.27 8.39
N PHE A 305 2.06 21.23 7.58
CA PHE A 305 1.54 21.34 6.23
C PHE A 305 0.43 20.32 6.01
N ASN A 306 -0.58 20.69 5.22
CA ASN A 306 -1.70 19.79 4.90
C ASN A 306 -1.24 18.58 4.08
N TYR A 307 -0.34 18.84 3.12
CA TYR A 307 0.21 17.86 2.22
C TYR A 307 1.55 18.35 1.70
N LEU A 308 2.50 17.43 1.53
CA LEU A 308 3.74 17.64 0.81
C LEU A 308 4.04 16.38 -0.01
N PRO A 309 4.40 16.51 -1.31
CA PRO A 309 4.87 15.37 -2.10
C PRO A 309 6.12 14.77 -1.46
N PHE A 310 6.09 13.49 -1.12
CA PHE A 310 7.19 12.79 -0.44
C PHE A 310 8.44 12.74 -1.32
N SER A 311 8.28 12.60 -2.63
CA SER A 311 9.35 12.77 -3.61
C SER A 311 10.12 14.10 -3.49
N LYS A 312 9.48 15.18 -3.03
CA LYS A 312 10.11 16.50 -2.85
C LYS A 312 10.62 16.74 -1.43
N ILE A 313 9.94 16.22 -0.40
CA ILE A 313 10.28 16.53 1.01
C ILE A 313 11.19 15.49 1.66
N LEU A 314 11.03 14.20 1.39
CA LEU A 314 11.80 13.16 2.08
C LEU A 314 13.32 13.21 1.79
N PRO A 315 13.79 13.54 0.56
CA PRO A 315 15.22 13.75 0.33
C PRO A 315 15.84 14.91 1.12
N ARG A 316 15.01 15.78 1.70
CA ARG A 316 15.39 16.95 2.51
C ARG A 316 15.13 16.76 4.01
N ALA A 317 14.76 15.53 4.41
CA ALA A 317 14.48 15.17 5.79
C ALA A 317 15.62 14.33 6.40
N VAL A 318 15.70 14.30 7.73
CA VAL A 318 16.68 13.44 8.45
C VAL A 318 16.11 12.08 8.83
N ALA A 319 14.78 11.97 8.96
CA ALA A 319 14.07 10.73 9.25
C ALA A 319 12.56 10.90 8.97
N LEU A 320 11.85 9.78 8.81
CA LEU A 320 10.39 9.74 8.71
C LEU A 320 9.77 8.94 9.86
N VAL A 321 8.75 9.49 10.50
CA VAL A 321 7.93 8.80 11.50
C VAL A 321 6.54 8.61 10.95
N HIS A 322 6.11 7.36 10.78
CA HIS A 322 4.85 7.05 10.11
C HIS A 322 4.20 5.73 10.53
N HIS A 323 3.03 5.43 9.97
CA HIS A 323 2.21 4.27 10.32
C HIS A 323 2.70 2.94 9.72
N GLY A 324 3.63 2.93 8.76
CA GLY A 324 4.15 1.70 8.14
C GLY A 324 3.41 1.17 6.90
N GLY A 325 2.55 1.95 6.26
CA GLY A 325 1.92 1.54 4.99
C GLY A 325 2.96 1.39 3.88
N ILE A 326 2.79 0.37 3.02
CA ILE A 326 3.82 -0.04 2.05
C ILE A 326 4.28 1.09 1.11
N GLY A 327 3.35 1.93 0.66
CA GLY A 327 3.66 3.08 -0.20
C GLY A 327 4.53 4.13 0.51
N THR A 328 4.26 4.41 1.79
CA THR A 328 5.09 5.35 2.57
C THR A 328 6.45 4.75 2.90
N THR A 329 6.49 3.47 3.30
CA THR A 329 7.73 2.74 3.56
C THR A 329 8.64 2.77 2.33
N ALA A 330 8.10 2.43 1.15
CA ALA A 330 8.84 2.44 -0.11
C ALA A 330 9.42 3.82 -0.43
N GLN A 331 8.66 4.90 -0.21
CA GLN A 331 9.14 6.26 -0.48
C GLN A 331 10.25 6.71 0.47
N ALA A 332 10.19 6.31 1.75
CA ALA A 332 11.27 6.59 2.68
C ALA A 332 12.53 5.75 2.41
N ILE A 333 12.37 4.50 1.93
CA ILE A 333 13.51 3.72 1.43
C ILE A 333 14.12 4.40 0.21
N ALA A 334 13.30 4.86 -0.75
CA ALA A 334 13.76 5.60 -1.92
C ALA A 334 14.51 6.88 -1.56
N ALA A 335 14.05 7.61 -0.54
CA ALA A 335 14.73 8.81 -0.05
C ALA A 335 16.04 8.52 0.70
N GLY A 336 16.31 7.26 1.06
CA GLY A 336 17.55 6.88 1.75
C GLY A 336 17.61 7.41 3.18
N ILE A 337 16.47 7.54 3.87
CA ILE A 337 16.39 8.04 5.24
C ILE A 337 15.92 6.97 6.24
N PRO A 338 16.36 7.04 7.51
CA PRO A 338 15.84 6.17 8.57
C PRO A 338 14.35 6.39 8.84
N GLN A 339 13.69 5.31 9.29
CA GLN A 339 12.24 5.32 9.57
C GLN A 339 11.94 4.87 11.00
N VAL A 340 11.00 5.54 11.67
CA VAL A 340 10.36 5.02 12.89
C VAL A 340 8.91 4.72 12.59
N ILE A 341 8.55 3.44 12.66
CA ILE A 341 7.22 2.97 12.28
C ILE A 341 6.38 2.73 13.52
N ARG A 342 5.19 3.34 13.58
CA ARG A 342 4.15 3.05 14.56
C ARG A 342 3.04 2.23 13.89
N PRO A 343 3.19 0.88 13.81
CA PRO A 343 2.22 0.06 13.11
C PRO A 343 0.89 0.04 13.87
N MET A 344 -0.22 0.13 13.14
CA MET A 344 -1.59 0.08 13.68
C MET A 344 -2.31 -1.18 13.24
N ALA A 345 -2.54 -1.34 11.95
CA ALA A 345 -3.36 -2.42 11.40
C ALA A 345 -2.87 -2.87 10.02
N HIS A 346 -3.53 -3.90 9.46
CA HIS A 346 -3.31 -4.40 8.11
C HIS A 346 -1.87 -4.90 7.88
N ASP A 347 -1.20 -4.41 6.83
CA ASP A 347 0.16 -4.79 6.42
C ASP A 347 1.27 -4.11 7.23
N GLN A 348 0.92 -3.07 7.98
CA GLN A 348 1.86 -2.19 8.66
C GLN A 348 2.83 -2.93 9.61
N PRO A 349 2.38 -3.93 10.42
CA PRO A 349 3.32 -4.70 11.25
C PRO A 349 4.34 -5.51 10.46
N ASP A 350 3.96 -6.07 9.30
CA ASP A 350 4.88 -6.85 8.45
C ASP A 350 5.94 -5.93 7.83
N ASN A 351 5.50 -4.77 7.33
CA ASN A 351 6.41 -3.76 6.79
C ASN A 351 7.37 -3.23 7.86
N ALA A 352 6.89 -2.99 9.09
CA ALA A 352 7.71 -2.57 10.22
C ALA A 352 8.81 -3.59 10.54
N ALA A 353 8.44 -4.87 10.65
CA ALA A 353 9.38 -5.95 10.92
C ALA A 353 10.44 -6.11 9.79
N ARG A 354 10.05 -5.87 8.53
CA ARG A 354 10.98 -5.87 7.40
C ARG A 354 11.96 -4.69 7.45
N VAL A 355 11.48 -3.49 7.77
CA VAL A 355 12.33 -2.30 7.95
C VAL A 355 13.36 -2.50 9.07
N GLU A 356 12.95 -3.10 10.19
CA GLU A 356 13.87 -3.50 11.26
C GLU A 356 14.88 -4.55 10.81
N LYS A 357 14.43 -5.60 10.10
CA LYS A 357 15.30 -6.66 9.57
C LYS A 357 16.36 -6.11 8.60
N LEU A 358 16.00 -5.10 7.80
CA LEU A 358 16.92 -4.43 6.89
C LEU A 358 17.90 -3.48 7.60
N GLY A 359 17.67 -3.16 8.89
CA GLY A 359 18.51 -2.26 9.67
C GLY A 359 18.41 -0.79 9.26
N ILE A 360 17.27 -0.39 8.69
CA ILE A 360 17.02 0.98 8.19
C ILE A 360 15.95 1.74 8.99
N GLY A 361 15.54 1.18 10.13
CA GLY A 361 14.54 1.80 10.98
C GLY A 361 14.23 0.99 12.23
N ALA A 362 13.29 1.51 13.00
CA ALA A 362 12.79 0.91 14.24
C ALA A 362 11.26 0.92 14.25
N SER A 363 10.66 0.01 15.02
CA SER A 363 9.21 -0.02 15.24
C SER A 363 8.85 0.27 16.69
N LEU A 364 7.81 1.09 16.89
CA LEU A 364 7.23 1.40 18.18
C LEU A 364 5.74 1.06 18.15
N LEU A 365 5.38 -0.09 18.74
CA LEU A 365 3.98 -0.49 18.89
C LEU A 365 3.16 0.60 19.59
N PRO A 366 1.84 0.74 19.32
CA PRO A 366 1.02 1.83 19.84
C PRO A 366 1.13 2.04 21.36
N LYS A 367 1.26 0.97 22.14
CA LYS A 367 1.42 1.02 23.61
C LYS A 367 2.78 1.52 24.10
N LYS A 368 3.81 1.43 23.26
CA LYS A 368 5.20 1.85 23.56
C LYS A 368 5.57 3.18 22.89
N PHE A 369 4.73 3.64 21.96
CA PHE A 369 4.90 4.92 21.30
C PHE A 369 4.60 6.06 22.27
N ASN A 370 5.64 6.79 22.67
CA ASN A 370 5.57 8.00 23.47
C ASN A 370 6.80 8.87 23.18
N ALA A 371 6.78 10.11 23.65
CA ALA A 371 7.85 11.09 23.37
C ALA A 371 9.27 10.60 23.71
N VAL A 372 9.44 9.90 24.83
CA VAL A 372 10.76 9.44 25.31
C VAL A 372 11.28 8.30 24.43
N SER A 373 10.44 7.29 24.19
CA SER A 373 10.79 6.17 23.29
C SER A 373 11.11 6.69 21.88
N LEU A 374 10.28 7.59 21.36
CA LEU A 374 10.46 8.14 20.01
C LEU A 374 11.75 8.96 19.90
N ALA A 375 12.03 9.84 20.87
CA ALA A 375 13.27 10.62 20.90
C ALA A 375 14.51 9.71 20.97
N LYS A 376 14.44 8.63 21.75
CA LYS A 376 15.51 7.63 21.86
C LYS A 376 15.78 6.94 20.51
N GLU A 377 14.74 6.41 19.86
CA GLU A 377 14.90 5.74 18.56
C GLU A 377 15.40 6.69 17.47
N LEU A 378 14.85 7.92 17.40
CA LEU A 378 15.33 8.94 16.47
C LEU A 378 16.82 9.27 16.71
N ASN A 379 17.22 9.43 17.97
CA ASN A 379 18.63 9.68 18.31
C ASN A 379 19.54 8.53 17.88
N ALA A 380 19.15 7.29 18.16
CA ALA A 380 19.93 6.11 17.82
C ALA A 380 20.09 5.93 16.31
N LEU A 381 18.99 6.04 15.55
CA LEU A 381 18.98 5.83 14.11
C LEU A 381 19.77 6.93 13.38
N ILE A 382 19.54 8.20 13.72
CA ILE A 382 20.16 9.34 13.03
C ILE A 382 21.66 9.43 13.34
N ALA A 383 22.09 9.01 14.54
CA ALA A 383 23.50 9.05 14.92
C ALA A 383 24.30 7.83 14.43
N SER A 384 23.67 6.80 13.87
CA SER A 384 24.34 5.55 13.47
C SER A 384 24.81 5.60 12.01
N PRO A 385 26.13 5.63 11.73
CA PRO A 385 26.64 5.58 10.36
C PRO A 385 26.22 4.31 9.62
N GLU A 386 26.17 3.18 10.33
CA GLU A 386 25.74 1.88 9.77
C GLU A 386 24.29 1.91 9.26
N VAL A 387 23.38 2.56 10.01
CA VAL A 387 21.99 2.73 9.58
C VAL A 387 21.91 3.62 8.34
N LEU A 388 22.66 4.74 8.33
CA LEU A 388 22.67 5.68 7.20
C LEU A 388 23.26 5.04 5.94
N ASP A 389 24.33 4.25 6.07
CA ASP A 389 24.93 3.49 4.96
C ASP A 389 23.96 2.46 4.39
N ARG A 390 23.23 1.74 5.25
CA ARG A 390 22.17 0.82 4.81
C ARG A 390 21.05 1.56 4.09
N CYS A 391 20.59 2.69 4.62
CA CYS A 391 19.54 3.49 3.99
C CYS A 391 19.96 3.92 2.57
N ARG A 392 21.20 4.40 2.38
CA ARG A 392 21.75 4.71 1.06
C ARG A 392 21.81 3.50 0.14
N SER A 393 22.37 2.38 0.63
CA SER A 393 22.47 1.14 -0.16
C SER A 393 21.11 0.62 -0.63
N TYR A 394 20.05 0.72 0.18
CA TYR A 394 18.72 0.29 -0.24
C TYR A 394 18.02 1.32 -1.15
N SER A 395 18.25 2.62 -0.94
CA SER A 395 17.79 3.67 -1.85
C SER A 395 18.32 3.44 -3.28
N GLU A 396 19.61 3.13 -3.43
CA GLU A 396 20.24 2.83 -4.73
C GLU A 396 19.62 1.59 -5.42
N ARG A 397 19.03 0.67 -4.65
CA ARG A 397 18.37 -0.54 -5.18
C ARG A 397 16.90 -0.35 -5.56
N MET A 398 16.28 0.78 -5.23
CA MET A 398 14.84 0.98 -5.42
C MET A 398 14.40 0.98 -6.89
N ARG A 399 15.29 1.36 -7.83
CA ARG A 399 15.12 1.28 -9.30
C ARG A 399 13.65 1.33 -9.78
N GLN A 400 12.93 2.38 -9.38
CA GLN A 400 11.45 2.42 -9.45
C GLN A 400 10.92 2.45 -10.89
N ASP A 401 11.61 3.18 -11.77
CA ASP A 401 11.27 3.19 -13.19
C ASP A 401 11.47 1.81 -13.82
N ASP A 402 12.53 1.09 -13.46
CA ASP A 402 12.75 -0.29 -13.93
C ASP A 402 11.68 -1.24 -13.40
N ALA A 403 11.21 -1.05 -12.15
CA ALA A 403 10.12 -1.85 -11.58
C ALA A 403 8.80 -1.63 -12.34
N LEU A 404 8.48 -0.38 -12.68
CA LEU A 404 7.33 -0.01 -13.49
C LEU A 404 7.42 -0.60 -14.90
N GLU A 405 8.58 -0.44 -15.55
CA GLU A 405 8.85 -0.98 -16.88
C GLU A 405 8.73 -2.50 -16.93
N ARG A 406 9.30 -3.19 -15.93
CA ARG A 406 9.23 -4.64 -15.78
C ARG A 406 7.81 -5.12 -15.54
N THR A 407 7.04 -4.41 -14.72
CA THR A 407 5.63 -4.74 -14.46
C THR A 407 4.80 -4.66 -15.74
N CYS A 408 4.96 -3.58 -16.51
CA CYS A 408 4.25 -3.41 -17.77
C CYS A 408 4.65 -4.49 -18.80
N ALA A 409 5.96 -4.79 -18.92
CA ALA A 409 6.44 -5.85 -19.80
C ALA A 409 5.88 -7.23 -19.44
N LEU A 410 5.78 -7.55 -18.15
CA LEU A 410 5.18 -8.82 -17.70
C LEU A 410 3.68 -8.92 -17.99
N ILE A 411 2.95 -7.80 -17.96
CA ILE A 411 1.54 -7.74 -18.39
C ILE A 411 1.47 -7.97 -19.91
N GLU A 412 2.37 -7.38 -20.70
CA GLU A 412 2.46 -7.53 -22.15
C GLU A 412 2.78 -8.97 -22.59
N ASP A 413 3.77 -9.59 -21.95
CA ASP A 413 4.14 -11.00 -22.18
C ASP A 413 2.96 -11.93 -21.90
N PHE A 414 2.19 -11.63 -20.84
CA PHE A 414 1.01 -12.39 -20.49
C PHE A 414 -0.10 -12.29 -21.56
N MET A 415 -0.22 -11.16 -22.27
CA MET A 415 -1.23 -11.02 -23.34
C MET A 415 -0.90 -11.80 -24.61
N SER A 416 0.40 -12.08 -24.78
CA SER A 416 0.98 -12.69 -25.97
C SER A 416 1.13 -14.21 -25.84
N SER A 417 0.97 -14.73 -24.62
CA SER A 417 0.96 -16.14 -24.27
C SER A 417 -0.45 -16.70 -24.35
#